data_AF-A0AAJ2LRG2-F1
#
_entry.id   AF-A0AAJ2LRG2-F1
#
_cell.length_a   1.000
_cell.length_b   1.000
_cell.length_c   1.000
_cell.angle_alpha   90.00
_cell.angle_beta   90.00
_cell.angle_gamma   90.00
#
_symmetry.space_group_name_H-M   'P 1'
#
loop_
_entity.id
_entity.type
_entity.pdbx_description
1 polymer ?
#
loop_
_entity_poly.entity_id
_entity_poly.type
_entity_poly.pdbx_seq_one_letter_code
_entity_poly.pdbx_strand_id
1 'polypeptide(L)'
;MSTEDKPAPKNILLLVTGMTPQIVTETIYGLAIQPSEDKPVWIPDEVHVISTGDGLNQIRSRLFNSERKSESGYFKLLQHDYPQLAHIKFDESCLHPICNHEGNILADLKTPHDNEQAANIVCEQIAKFTTDEHVSLHVSIAGGRKTMGFYAGYALSLYGRAQDSMSHVLVEDKFESSPNFFYPTPTQSFVTDRNGKDWDA
;
A
#
# COMPACT_ATOMS: atom_id res chain seq x y z
N MET A 1 25.92 -5.54 -31.52
CA MET A 1 25.26 -4.48 -30.73
C MET A 1 25.21 -5.01 -29.32
N SER A 2 26.08 -4.48 -28.46
CA SER A 2 26.23 -4.89 -27.06
C SER A 2 24.90 -4.64 -26.37
N THR A 3 24.25 -5.68 -25.85
CA THR A 3 23.18 -5.53 -24.86
C THR A 3 23.86 -4.99 -23.61
N GLU A 4 23.87 -3.67 -23.44
CA GLU A 4 24.17 -3.09 -22.13
C GLU A 4 23.22 -3.72 -21.12
N ASP A 5 23.81 -4.34 -20.11
CA ASP A 5 23.11 -4.95 -18.98
C ASP A 5 22.48 -3.82 -18.18
N LYS A 6 21.33 -3.32 -18.64
CA LYS A 6 20.58 -2.27 -17.95
C LYS A 6 20.17 -2.83 -16.60
N PRO A 7 20.52 -2.16 -15.48
CA PRO A 7 20.11 -2.62 -14.16
C PRO A 7 18.58 -2.77 -14.12
N ALA A 8 18.11 -3.82 -13.46
CA ALA A 8 16.68 -4.05 -13.28
C ALA A 8 16.02 -2.80 -12.68
N PRO A 9 14.82 -2.41 -13.15
CA PRO A 9 14.15 -1.24 -12.64
C PRO A 9 13.81 -1.42 -11.15
N LYS A 10 13.83 -0.31 -10.42
CA LYS A 10 13.37 -0.25 -9.03
C LYS A 10 11.86 -0.46 -8.98
N ASN A 11 11.41 -1.41 -8.19
CA ASN A 11 10.00 -1.71 -8.00
C ASN A 11 9.39 -0.77 -6.97
N ILE A 12 8.37 -0.02 -7.35
CA ILE A 12 7.62 0.87 -6.46
C ILE A 12 6.19 0.37 -6.33
N LEU A 13 5.74 0.09 -5.10
CA LEU A 13 4.35 -0.16 -4.79
C LEU A 13 3.70 1.15 -4.33
N LEU A 14 2.71 1.65 -5.07
CA LEU A 14 1.91 2.80 -4.67
C LEU A 14 0.52 2.35 -4.23
N LEU A 15 0.09 2.75 -3.03
CA LEU A 15 -1.25 2.50 -2.53
C LEU A 15 -1.98 3.81 -2.24
N VAL A 16 -3.30 3.78 -2.45
CA VAL A 16 -4.23 4.76 -1.91
C VAL A 16 -4.93 4.14 -0.70
N THR A 17 -4.78 4.71 0.50
CA THR A 17 -5.30 4.09 1.73
C THR A 17 -6.32 4.97 2.44
N GLY A 18 -7.18 4.32 3.22
CA GLY A 18 -8.16 4.98 4.10
C GLY A 18 -7.83 4.70 5.56
N MET A 19 -8.86 4.37 6.34
CA MET A 19 -8.71 4.03 7.76
C MET A 19 -8.16 2.63 8.03
N THR A 20 -7.98 1.82 6.99
CA THR A 20 -7.56 0.42 7.07
C THR A 20 -6.13 0.29 6.53
N PRO A 21 -5.09 0.49 7.35
CA PRO A 21 -3.69 0.37 6.92
C PRO A 21 -3.26 -1.08 6.59
N GLN A 22 -4.04 -2.08 7.02
CA GLN A 22 -3.83 -3.50 6.75
C GLN A 22 -3.61 -3.78 5.26
N ILE A 23 -4.28 -3.01 4.39
CA ILE A 23 -4.20 -3.18 2.94
C ILE A 23 -2.76 -3.08 2.40
N VAL A 24 -1.87 -2.37 3.10
CA VAL A 24 -0.45 -2.30 2.76
C VAL A 24 0.20 -3.67 2.91
N THR A 25 0.06 -4.32 4.07
CA THR A 25 0.68 -5.62 4.36
C THR A 25 -0.01 -6.74 3.58
N GLU A 26 -1.33 -6.67 3.41
CA GLU A 26 -2.12 -7.62 2.59
C GLU A 26 -1.67 -7.57 1.13
N THR A 27 -1.50 -6.37 0.57
CA THR A 27 -1.04 -6.21 -0.81
C THR A 27 0.37 -6.75 -0.99
N ILE A 28 1.30 -6.44 -0.07
CA ILE A 28 2.67 -6.97 -0.14
C ILE A 28 2.65 -8.49 -0.06
N TYR A 29 1.88 -9.07 0.86
CA TYR A 29 1.75 -10.52 0.99
C TYR A 29 1.23 -11.17 -0.30
N GLY A 30 0.15 -10.63 -0.87
CA GLY A 30 -0.46 -11.15 -2.10
C GLY A 30 0.40 -10.98 -3.36
N LEU A 31 1.40 -10.10 -3.36
CA LEU A 31 2.33 -9.95 -4.48
C LEU A 31 3.63 -10.75 -4.29
N ALA A 32 4.14 -10.79 -3.05
CA ALA A 32 5.48 -11.30 -2.76
C ALA A 32 5.52 -12.71 -2.18
N ILE A 33 4.46 -13.12 -1.48
CA ILE A 33 4.43 -14.39 -0.72
C ILE A 33 3.47 -15.38 -1.36
N GLN A 34 2.25 -14.94 -1.67
CA GLN A 34 1.21 -15.77 -2.27
C GLN A 34 0.60 -15.09 -3.50
N PRO A 35 1.38 -14.92 -4.58
CA PRO A 35 0.83 -14.44 -5.85
C PRO A 35 -0.22 -15.42 -6.40
N SER A 36 -1.16 -14.90 -7.18
CA SER A 36 -2.10 -15.73 -7.94
C SER A 36 -1.35 -16.68 -8.89
N GLU A 37 -1.92 -17.85 -9.21
CA GLU A 37 -1.24 -18.96 -9.90
C GLU A 37 -0.49 -18.58 -11.20
N ASP A 38 -0.92 -17.52 -11.90
CA ASP A 38 -0.33 -17.04 -13.16
C ASP A 38 0.57 -15.79 -13.02
N LYS A 39 0.85 -15.35 -11.79
CA LYS A 39 1.63 -14.14 -11.53
C LYS A 39 2.98 -14.50 -10.90
N PRO A 40 4.10 -13.94 -11.41
CA PRO A 40 5.38 -14.11 -10.74
C PRO A 40 5.36 -13.41 -9.39
N VAL A 41 6.20 -13.90 -8.47
CA VAL A 41 6.52 -13.18 -7.23
C VAL A 41 7.02 -11.78 -7.58
N TRP A 42 6.42 -10.76 -7.00
CA TRP A 42 6.78 -9.36 -7.17
C TRP A 42 7.04 -8.73 -5.80
N ILE A 43 8.27 -8.25 -5.58
CA ILE A 43 8.71 -7.64 -4.32
C ILE A 43 9.02 -6.16 -4.59
N PRO A 44 8.39 -5.22 -3.87
CA PRO A 44 8.72 -3.80 -4.00
C PRO A 44 10.06 -3.49 -3.34
N ASP A 45 10.83 -2.56 -3.90
CA ASP A 45 11.95 -1.92 -3.20
C ASP A 45 11.44 -0.83 -2.25
N GLU A 46 10.40 -0.10 -2.68
CA GLU A 46 9.76 0.97 -1.92
C GLU A 46 8.23 0.84 -1.93
N VAL A 47 7.62 1.14 -0.80
CA VAL A 47 6.17 1.24 -0.64
C VAL A 47 5.82 2.70 -0.39
N HIS A 48 4.93 3.27 -1.19
CA HIS A 48 4.45 4.63 -1.07
C HIS A 48 2.94 4.65 -0.83
N VAL A 49 2.48 5.56 0.02
CA VAL A 49 1.06 5.63 0.39
C VAL A 49 0.53 7.05 0.30
N ILE A 50 -0.56 7.22 -0.45
CA ILE A 50 -1.35 8.44 -0.51
C ILE A 50 -2.57 8.29 0.37
N SER A 51 -2.77 9.22 1.31
CA SER A 51 -3.91 9.18 2.23
C SER A 51 -4.20 10.55 2.84
N THR A 52 -5.37 10.67 3.45
CA THR A 52 -5.69 11.78 4.36
C THR A 52 -4.89 11.66 5.66
N GLY A 53 -4.86 12.73 6.44
CA GLY A 53 -4.19 12.78 7.74
C GLY A 53 -4.64 11.66 8.69
N ASP A 54 -5.94 11.39 8.75
CA ASP A 54 -6.47 10.32 9.61
C ASP A 54 -5.96 8.94 9.19
N GLY A 55 -5.93 8.64 7.88
CA GLY A 55 -5.38 7.37 7.39
C GLY A 55 -3.86 7.24 7.57
N LEU A 56 -3.11 8.34 7.40
CA LEU A 56 -1.67 8.33 7.70
C LEU A 56 -1.39 8.11 9.19
N ASN A 57 -2.26 8.63 10.08
CA ASN A 57 -2.17 8.34 11.50
C ASN A 57 -2.38 6.85 11.81
N GLN A 58 -3.28 6.17 11.08
CA GLN A 58 -3.45 4.72 11.21
C GLN A 58 -2.19 3.96 10.79
N ILE A 59 -1.56 4.34 9.67
CA ILE A 59 -0.29 3.76 9.21
C ILE A 59 0.80 3.92 10.27
N ARG A 60 0.99 5.15 10.78
CA ARG A 60 1.99 5.42 11.81
C ARG A 60 1.72 4.61 13.08
N SER A 61 0.47 4.51 13.50
CA SER A 61 0.11 3.83 14.76
C SER A 61 0.21 2.32 14.68
N ARG A 62 0.01 1.72 13.50
CA ARG A 62 -0.15 0.26 13.35
C ARG A 62 1.01 -0.38 12.59
N LEU A 63 1.46 0.25 11.50
CA LEU A 63 2.51 -0.31 10.65
C LEU A 63 3.92 0.09 11.10
N PHE A 64 4.10 1.35 11.51
CA PHE A 64 5.41 1.86 11.94
C PHE A 64 5.65 1.65 13.43
N ASN A 65 4.67 1.99 14.26
CA ASN A 65 4.70 1.83 15.71
C ASN A 65 3.80 0.65 16.13
N SER A 66 3.97 0.18 17.37
CA SER A 66 2.98 -0.65 18.06
C SER A 66 2.30 0.15 19.17
N GLU A 67 1.04 -0.20 19.48
CA GLU A 67 0.30 0.30 20.65
C GLU A 67 1.03 -0.05 21.96
N ARG A 68 1.88 -1.09 21.96
CA ARG A 68 2.77 -1.45 23.06
C ARG A 68 4.18 -0.95 22.77
N LYS A 69 4.71 -0.09 23.64
CA LYS A 69 6.05 0.53 23.50
C LYS A 69 7.22 -0.46 23.33
N SER A 70 7.03 -1.75 23.61
CA SER A 70 8.04 -2.81 23.49
C SER A 70 7.95 -3.64 22.20
N GLU A 71 6.96 -3.39 21.34
CA GLU A 71 6.70 -4.18 20.13
C GLU A 71 6.95 -3.34 18.87
N SER A 72 7.40 -4.00 17.80
CA SER A 72 7.55 -3.35 16.49
C SER A 72 6.18 -3.23 15.81
N GLY A 73 6.00 -2.24 14.94
CA GLY A 73 4.77 -2.15 14.11
C GLY A 73 4.64 -3.33 13.14
N TYR A 74 3.42 -3.58 12.65
CA TYR A 74 3.09 -4.76 11.84
C TYR A 74 3.91 -4.88 10.55
N PHE A 75 4.42 -3.77 9.99
CA PHE A 75 5.30 -3.85 8.82
C PHE A 75 6.64 -4.50 9.17
N LYS A 76 7.21 -4.20 10.35
CA LYS A 76 8.46 -4.84 10.80
C LYS A 76 8.26 -6.30 11.17
N LEU A 77 7.10 -6.65 11.71
CA LEU A 77 6.72 -8.05 11.92
C LEU A 77 6.65 -8.81 10.59
N LEU A 78 6.02 -8.23 9.57
CA LEU A 78 5.97 -8.82 8.22
C LEU A 78 7.38 -9.07 7.66
N GLN A 79 8.30 -8.11 7.81
CA GLN A 79 9.69 -8.26 7.38
C GLN A 79 10.47 -9.35 8.15
N HIS A 80 10.13 -9.55 9.42
CA HIS A 80 10.73 -10.59 10.25
C HIS A 80 10.20 -11.98 9.90
N ASP A 81 8.89 -12.09 9.71
CA ASP A 81 8.21 -13.35 9.36
C ASP A 81 8.59 -13.83 7.96
N TYR A 82 8.86 -12.90 7.03
CA TYR A 82 9.25 -13.18 5.65
C TYR A 82 10.57 -12.46 5.30
N PRO A 83 11.74 -13.09 5.53
CA PRO A 83 13.04 -12.44 5.37
C PRO A 83 13.34 -11.87 3.98
N GLN A 84 12.71 -12.37 2.92
CA GLN A 84 12.83 -11.80 1.57
C GLN A 84 12.28 -10.37 1.46
N LEU A 85 11.48 -9.94 2.44
CA LEU A 85 10.91 -8.59 2.51
C LEU A 85 11.77 -7.63 3.35
N ALA A 86 12.89 -8.08 3.91
CA ALA A 86 13.70 -7.31 4.87
C ALA A 86 14.23 -5.98 4.32
N HIS A 87 14.39 -5.88 2.99
CA HIS A 87 14.94 -4.70 2.32
C HIS A 87 13.89 -3.73 1.78
N ILE A 88 12.60 -4.05 1.91
CA ILE A 88 11.54 -3.12 1.52
C ILE A 88 11.64 -1.86 2.38
N LYS A 89 11.80 -0.70 1.74
CA LYS A 89 11.76 0.59 2.41
C LYS A 89 10.31 1.08 2.49
N PHE A 90 9.88 1.33 3.73
CA PHE A 90 8.61 1.98 4.03
C PHE A 90 8.75 2.76 5.34
N ASP A 91 8.89 4.07 5.23
CA ASP A 91 9.08 5.00 6.34
C ASP A 91 8.30 6.30 6.10
N GLU A 92 8.49 7.31 6.96
CA GLU A 92 7.78 8.59 6.86
C GLU A 92 7.98 9.31 5.52
N SER A 93 9.13 9.12 4.85
CA SER A 93 9.39 9.73 3.53
C SER A 93 8.54 9.14 2.40
N CYS A 94 7.86 8.03 2.67
CA CYS A 94 7.00 7.35 1.74
C CYS A 94 5.51 7.74 1.87
N LEU A 95 5.17 8.58 2.84
CA LEU A 95 3.79 9.01 3.11
C LEU A 95 3.48 10.33 2.38
N HIS A 96 2.44 10.30 1.56
CA HIS A 96 2.00 11.43 0.73
C HIS A 96 0.65 11.94 1.25
N PRO A 97 0.63 12.99 2.09
CA PRO A 97 -0.61 13.53 2.62
C PRO A 97 -1.41 14.25 1.54
N ILE A 98 -2.72 14.03 1.53
CA ILE A 98 -3.63 14.86 0.73
C ILE A 98 -3.80 16.20 1.47
N CYS A 99 -3.41 17.29 0.81
CA CYS A 99 -3.49 18.64 1.33
C CYS A 99 -4.58 19.45 0.63
N ASN A 100 -5.08 20.50 1.29
CA ASN A 100 -5.89 21.52 0.64
C ASN A 100 -5.00 22.47 -0.18
N HIS A 101 -5.62 23.43 -0.86
CA HIS A 101 -4.92 24.43 -1.69
C HIS A 101 -3.99 25.38 -0.88
N GLU A 102 -4.13 25.43 0.43
CA GLU A 102 -3.28 26.19 1.34
C GLU A 102 -2.09 25.36 1.87
N GLY A 103 -1.99 24.09 1.48
CA GLY A 103 -0.98 23.15 1.95
C GLY A 103 -1.29 22.46 3.28
N ASN A 104 -2.48 22.68 3.84
CA ASN A 104 -2.92 22.04 5.08
C ASN A 104 -3.38 20.60 4.83
N ILE A 105 -2.88 19.65 5.63
CA ILE A 105 -3.28 18.24 5.53
C ILE A 105 -4.78 18.09 5.83
N LEU A 106 -5.51 17.48 4.91
CA LEU A 106 -6.92 17.15 5.10
C LEU A 106 -7.05 15.95 6.04
N ALA A 107 -7.80 16.07 7.12
CA ALA A 107 -8.08 14.95 8.02
C ALA A 107 -8.86 13.83 7.30
N ASP A 108 -9.86 14.22 6.50
CA ASP A 108 -10.72 13.34 5.71
C ASP A 108 -11.24 14.09 4.45
N LEU A 109 -11.74 13.38 3.43
CA LEU A 109 -12.29 13.96 2.19
C LEU A 109 -13.81 14.09 2.29
N LYS A 110 -14.32 15.30 2.53
CA LYS A 110 -15.75 15.56 2.79
C LYS A 110 -16.43 16.36 1.69
N THR A 111 -15.67 17.09 0.89
CA THR A 111 -16.19 17.99 -0.15
C THR A 111 -15.75 17.57 -1.55
N PRO A 112 -16.42 18.06 -2.62
CA PRO A 112 -15.92 17.89 -3.99
C PRO A 112 -14.50 18.43 -4.19
N HIS A 113 -14.18 19.56 -3.57
CA HIS A 113 -12.84 20.16 -3.60
C HIS A 113 -11.79 19.23 -2.97
N ASP A 114 -12.11 18.59 -1.85
CA ASP A 114 -11.20 17.61 -1.23
C ASP A 114 -10.94 16.41 -2.16
N ASN A 115 -11.97 15.95 -2.86
CA ASN A 115 -11.84 14.87 -3.83
C ASN A 115 -11.01 15.30 -5.05
N GLU A 116 -11.07 16.56 -5.47
CA GLU A 116 -10.21 17.11 -6.51
C GLU A 116 -8.74 17.16 -6.05
N GLN A 117 -8.47 17.56 -4.81
CA GLN A 117 -7.11 17.51 -4.25
C GLN A 117 -6.57 16.08 -4.20
N ALA A 118 -7.41 15.12 -3.83
CA ALA A 118 -7.05 13.70 -3.87
C ALA A 118 -6.73 13.22 -5.29
N ALA A 119 -7.52 13.64 -6.30
CA ALA A 119 -7.25 13.31 -7.70
C ALA A 119 -5.91 13.89 -8.17
N ASN A 120 -5.63 15.17 -7.85
CA ASN A 120 -4.41 15.85 -8.26
C ASN A 120 -3.17 15.15 -7.71
N ILE A 121 -3.10 14.89 -6.40
CA ILE A 121 -1.93 14.23 -5.81
C ILE A 121 -1.75 12.80 -6.33
N VAL A 122 -2.83 12.05 -6.57
CA VAL A 122 -2.77 10.71 -7.16
C VAL A 122 -2.19 10.77 -8.57
N CYS A 123 -2.69 11.68 -9.42
CA CYS A 123 -2.16 11.90 -10.76
C CYS A 123 -0.69 12.33 -10.73
N GLU A 124 -0.34 13.27 -9.86
CA GLU A 124 1.03 13.79 -9.71
C GLU A 124 2.02 12.71 -9.30
N GLN A 125 1.69 11.87 -8.30
CA GLN A 125 2.59 10.81 -7.85
C GLN A 125 2.76 9.73 -8.92
N ILE A 126 1.66 9.31 -9.56
CA ILE A 126 1.74 8.31 -10.64
C ILE A 126 2.57 8.86 -11.80
N ALA A 127 2.29 10.07 -12.29
CA ALA A 127 3.05 10.69 -13.36
C ALA A 127 4.54 10.85 -12.99
N LYS A 128 4.83 11.22 -11.74
CA LYS A 128 6.21 11.32 -11.25
C LYS A 128 6.94 9.98 -11.32
N PHE A 129 6.35 8.90 -10.82
CA PHE A 129 6.99 7.58 -10.85
C PHE A 129 7.10 7.01 -12.26
N THR A 130 6.10 7.24 -13.14
CA THR A 130 6.14 6.72 -14.51
C THR A 130 7.04 7.55 -15.44
N THR A 131 7.46 8.75 -15.05
CA THR A 131 8.46 9.53 -15.82
C THR A 131 9.87 8.94 -15.70
N ASP A 132 10.17 8.20 -14.64
CA ASP A 132 11.48 7.57 -14.44
C ASP A 132 11.54 6.19 -15.12
N GLU A 133 12.27 6.08 -16.24
CA GLU A 133 12.44 4.83 -17.00
C GLU A 133 13.07 3.69 -16.19
N HIS A 134 13.72 3.99 -15.06
CA HIS A 134 14.32 3.02 -14.15
C HIS A 134 13.40 2.59 -13.01
N VAL A 135 12.13 2.97 -13.05
CA VAL A 135 11.10 2.54 -12.10
C VAL A 135 10.11 1.59 -12.79
N SER A 136 9.66 0.57 -12.06
CA SER A 136 8.49 -0.25 -12.38
C SER A 136 7.43 0.02 -11.32
N LEU A 137 6.32 0.66 -11.69
CA LEU A 137 5.28 1.05 -10.76
C LEU A 137 4.17 -0.01 -10.71
N HIS A 138 3.88 -0.52 -9.50
CA HIS A 138 2.67 -1.29 -9.24
C HIS A 138 1.70 -0.45 -8.40
N VAL A 139 0.49 -0.23 -8.90
CA VAL A 139 -0.55 0.53 -8.19
C VAL A 139 -1.58 -0.41 -7.57
N SER A 140 -1.75 -0.33 -6.25
CA SER A 140 -2.89 -0.94 -5.57
C SER A 140 -4.07 0.02 -5.60
N ILE A 141 -5.17 -0.45 -6.20
CA ILE A 141 -6.46 0.27 -6.18
C ILE A 141 -7.36 -0.20 -5.03
N ALA A 142 -6.83 -1.03 -4.14
CA ALA A 142 -7.52 -1.47 -2.93
C ALA A 142 -7.26 -0.46 -1.80
N GLY A 143 -8.32 0.17 -1.30
CA GLY A 143 -8.25 1.08 -0.16
C GLY A 143 -8.69 2.52 -0.44
N GLY A 144 -8.75 3.31 0.63
CA GLY A 144 -9.24 4.69 0.59
C GLY A 144 -10.76 4.80 0.44
N ARG A 145 -11.25 6.02 0.22
CA ARG A 145 -12.61 6.20 -0.28
C ARG A 145 -12.67 5.62 -1.70
N LYS A 146 -13.80 5.01 -2.08
CA LYS A 146 -13.99 4.34 -3.39
C LYS A 146 -13.49 5.17 -4.58
N THR A 147 -13.65 6.49 -4.51
CA THR A 147 -13.19 7.44 -5.54
C THR A 147 -11.67 7.47 -5.70
N MET A 148 -10.88 7.27 -4.64
CA MET A 148 -9.41 7.28 -4.71
C MET A 148 -8.86 6.12 -5.54
N GLY A 149 -9.41 4.91 -5.38
CA GLY A 149 -9.04 3.76 -6.22
C GLY A 149 -9.38 4.00 -7.69
N PHE A 150 -10.52 4.66 -7.97
CA PHE A 150 -10.86 5.11 -9.32
C PHE A 150 -9.83 6.08 -9.90
N TYR A 151 -9.44 7.12 -9.14
CA TYR A 151 -8.41 8.07 -9.59
C TYR A 151 -7.08 7.38 -9.87
N ALA A 152 -6.65 6.46 -9.01
CA ALA A 152 -5.39 5.73 -9.17
C ALA A 152 -5.39 4.88 -10.45
N GLY A 153 -6.47 4.13 -10.69
CA GLY A 153 -6.61 3.35 -11.92
C GLY A 153 -6.73 4.22 -13.18
N TYR A 154 -7.44 5.34 -13.09
CA TYR A 154 -7.58 6.29 -14.20
C TYR A 154 -6.25 6.96 -14.56
N ALA A 155 -5.52 7.46 -13.56
CA ALA A 155 -4.20 8.05 -13.74
C ALA A 155 -3.20 7.05 -14.33
N LEU A 156 -3.16 5.81 -13.82
CA LEU A 156 -2.27 4.79 -14.38
C LEU A 156 -2.66 4.42 -15.82
N SER A 157 -3.95 4.46 -16.18
CA SER A 157 -4.39 4.24 -17.57
C SER A 157 -3.91 5.34 -18.54
N LEU A 158 -3.61 6.54 -18.03
CA LEU A 158 -3.10 7.66 -18.83
C LEU A 158 -1.56 7.70 -18.88
N TYR A 159 -0.91 7.40 -17.76
CA TYR A 159 0.54 7.60 -17.58
C TYR A 159 1.36 6.31 -17.54
N GLY A 160 0.71 5.16 -17.37
CA GLY A 160 1.36 3.87 -17.22
C GLY A 160 2.06 3.41 -18.48
N ARG A 161 3.14 2.67 -18.29
CA ARG A 161 3.99 2.09 -19.35
C ARG A 161 3.89 0.57 -19.31
N ALA A 162 4.57 -0.09 -20.24
CA ALA A 162 4.51 -1.54 -20.39
C ALA A 162 5.00 -2.33 -19.15
N GLN A 163 5.92 -1.75 -18.37
CA GLN A 163 6.40 -2.35 -17.12
C GLN A 163 5.53 -2.05 -15.90
N ASP A 164 4.61 -1.09 -16.00
CA ASP A 164 3.78 -0.69 -14.87
C ASP A 164 2.52 -1.58 -14.79
N SER A 165 2.06 -1.84 -13.57
CA SER A 165 0.97 -2.79 -13.30
C SER A 165 -0.01 -2.25 -12.27
N MET A 166 -1.19 -2.89 -12.21
CA MET A 166 -2.24 -2.58 -11.27
C MET A 166 -2.85 -3.86 -10.72
N SER A 167 -3.21 -3.87 -9.44
CA SER A 167 -4.00 -4.95 -8.86
C SER A 167 -5.00 -4.45 -7.82
N HIS A 168 -5.99 -5.29 -7.55
CA HIS A 168 -6.91 -5.16 -6.44
C HIS A 168 -6.79 -6.46 -5.62
N VAL A 169 -5.95 -6.42 -4.58
CA VAL A 169 -5.77 -7.58 -3.69
C VAL A 169 -7.01 -7.71 -2.82
N LEU A 170 -7.58 -8.91 -2.80
CA LEU A 170 -8.73 -9.27 -1.98
C LEU A 170 -8.24 -10.07 -0.77
N VAL A 171 -8.91 -9.86 0.35
CA VAL A 171 -8.70 -10.63 1.58
C VAL A 171 -9.94 -11.50 1.78
N GLU A 172 -9.77 -12.68 2.38
CA GLU A 172 -10.92 -13.49 2.74
C GLU A 172 -11.89 -12.74 3.65
N ASP A 173 -13.20 -12.85 3.38
CA ASP A 173 -14.28 -12.16 4.10
C ASP A 173 -14.16 -12.25 5.65
N LYS A 174 -13.67 -13.39 6.16
CA LYS A 174 -13.50 -13.63 7.60
C LYS A 174 -12.52 -12.63 8.25
N PHE A 175 -11.50 -12.18 7.50
CA PHE A 175 -10.50 -11.25 7.97
C PHE A 175 -10.85 -9.79 7.71
N GLU A 176 -11.75 -9.47 6.76
CA GLU A 176 -12.25 -8.09 6.58
C GLU A 176 -12.87 -7.52 7.87
N SER A 177 -13.46 -8.40 8.68
CA SER A 177 -14.06 -8.05 9.96
C SER A 177 -13.11 -8.21 11.16
N SER A 178 -11.84 -8.54 10.93
CA SER A 178 -10.81 -8.78 11.95
C SER A 178 -9.82 -7.61 12.02
N PRO A 179 -10.00 -6.63 12.93
CA PRO A 179 -9.20 -5.40 12.93
C PRO A 179 -7.69 -5.61 13.12
N ASN A 180 -7.30 -6.74 13.70
CA ASN A 180 -5.91 -7.07 14.01
C ASN A 180 -5.30 -8.09 13.04
N PHE A 181 -6.02 -8.47 11.98
CA PHE A 181 -5.43 -9.18 10.85
C PHE A 181 -4.64 -8.20 9.98
N PHE A 182 -3.42 -8.54 9.58
CA PHE A 182 -2.59 -7.70 8.71
C PHE A 182 -1.99 -8.48 7.54
N TYR A 183 -1.68 -9.75 7.75
CA TYR A 183 -1.21 -10.68 6.74
C TYR A 183 -1.25 -12.09 7.36
N PRO A 184 -1.30 -13.16 6.54
CA PRO A 184 -1.15 -14.50 7.05
C PRO A 184 0.24 -14.75 7.62
N THR A 185 0.33 -15.31 8.82
CA THR A 185 1.59 -15.54 9.53
C THR A 185 2.18 -16.92 9.22
N PRO A 186 3.51 -17.11 9.27
CA PRO A 186 4.13 -18.41 9.03
C PRO A 186 3.89 -19.43 10.15
N THR A 187 3.49 -18.96 11.33
CA THR A 187 3.15 -19.76 12.51
C THR A 187 1.75 -19.39 12.97
N GLN A 188 1.01 -20.32 13.57
CA GLN A 188 -0.35 -20.05 14.02
C GLN A 188 -0.44 -18.82 14.92
N SER A 189 -1.36 -17.93 14.59
CA SER A 189 -1.61 -16.67 15.30
C SER A 189 -3.10 -16.36 15.21
N PHE A 190 -3.78 -16.23 16.34
CA PHE A 190 -5.22 -16.03 16.34
C PHE A 190 -5.59 -14.55 16.35
N VAL A 191 -6.52 -14.18 15.48
CA VAL A 191 -7.16 -12.86 15.42
C VAL A 191 -8.66 -13.00 15.67
N THR A 192 -9.21 -12.10 16.46
CA THR A 192 -10.64 -12.08 16.78
C THR A 192 -11.38 -11.12 15.86
N ASP A 193 -12.47 -11.61 15.26
CA ASP A 193 -13.36 -10.78 14.47
C ASP A 193 -14.29 -9.91 15.34
N ARG A 194 -15.04 -8.99 14.71
CA ARG A 194 -16.02 -8.13 15.42
C ARG A 194 -17.16 -8.88 16.11
N ASN A 195 -17.39 -10.15 15.77
CA ASN A 195 -18.41 -11.00 16.39
C ASN A 195 -17.84 -11.83 17.56
N GLY A 196 -16.55 -11.69 17.87
CA GLY A 196 -15.88 -12.41 18.95
C GLY A 196 -15.43 -13.82 18.58
N LYS A 197 -15.36 -14.15 17.27
CA LYS A 197 -14.86 -15.43 16.79
C LYS A 197 -13.38 -15.33 16.43
N ASP A 198 -12.61 -16.34 16.84
CA ASP A 198 -11.18 -16.42 16.57
C ASP A 198 -10.89 -17.15 15.25
N TRP A 199 -9.93 -16.62 14.51
CA TRP A 199 -9.44 -17.13 13.23
C TRP A 199 -7.93 -17.22 13.26
N ASP A 200 -7.36 -18.29 12.71
CA ASP A 200 -5.90 -18.39 12.50
C ASP A 200 -5.51 -17.48 11.34
N ALA A 201 -4.55 -16.58 11.56
CA ALA A 201 -4.11 -15.53 10.64
C ALA A 201 -3.18 -16.07 9.56
#